data_AF-A0A6V7LBU8-F1
#
_entry.id   AF-A0A6V7LBU8-F1
#
_cell.length_a   1.000
_cell.length_b   1.000
_cell.length_c   1.000
_cell.angle_alpha   90.00
_cell.angle_beta   90.00
_cell.angle_gamma   90.00
#
_symmetry.space_group_name_H-M   'P 1'
#
loop_
_entity.id
_entity.type
_entity.pdbx_description
1 polymer ?
#
loop_
_entity_poly.entity_id
_entity_poly.type
_entity_poly.pdbx_seq_one_letter_code
_entity_poly.pdbx_strand_id
1 'polypeptide(L)' 'MEDEHSVREANKICGVCGDRALGYNFNAVTCESCKAFFRRNALKNKVIIV' A
#
# COMPACT_ATOMS: atom_id res chain seq x y z
N MET A 1 11.15 -23.43 5.36
CA MET A 1 12.03 -22.25 5.24
C MET A 1 11.33 -21.31 4.29
N GLU A 2 10.64 -20.32 4.86
CA GLU A 2 9.66 -19.42 4.22
C GLU A 2 10.34 -18.14 3.70
N ASP A 3 11.42 -18.29 2.92
CA ASP A 3 12.29 -17.17 2.56
C ASP A 3 12.44 -16.95 1.05
N GLU A 4 11.49 -17.43 0.23
CA GLU A 4 11.45 -17.12 -1.23
C GLU A 4 10.35 -16.09 -1.60
N HIS A 5 9.61 -15.57 -0.62
CA HIS A 5 8.57 -14.56 -0.87
C HIS A 5 9.05 -13.10 -0.73
N SER A 6 10.32 -12.85 -0.37
CA SER A 6 10.79 -11.48 -0.07
C SER A 6 11.41 -10.74 -1.26
N VAL A 7 12.01 -11.44 -2.22
CA VAL A 7 12.80 -10.79 -3.30
C VAL A 7 11.91 -10.16 -4.39
N ARG A 8 10.71 -10.69 -4.62
CA ARG A 8 9.71 -10.09 -5.55
C ARG A 8 8.91 -8.94 -4.92
N GLU A 9 8.94 -8.78 -3.59
CA GLU A 9 8.29 -7.65 -2.92
C GLU A 9 9.14 -6.38 -2.91
N ALA A 10 10.47 -6.50 -2.96
CA ALA A 10 11.40 -5.37 -2.92
C ALA A 10 11.32 -4.40 -4.12
N ASN A 11 10.66 -4.77 -5.22
CA ASN A 11 10.48 -3.96 -6.43
C ASN A 11 9.01 -3.58 -6.71
N LYS A 12 8.12 -3.76 -5.74
CA LYS A 12 6.73 -3.36 -5.91
C LYS A 12 6.63 -1.83 -5.88
N ILE A 13 5.83 -1.26 -6.77
CA ILE A 13 5.53 0.17 -6.83
C ILE A 13 4.10 0.37 -6.35
N CYS A 14 3.89 1.38 -5.50
CA CYS A 14 2.59 1.74 -4.96
C CYS A 14 1.67 2.18 -6.09
N GLY A 15 0.55 1.47 -6.29
CA GLY A 15 -0.43 1.80 -7.33
C GLY A 15 -1.21 3.09 -7.06
N VAL A 16 -1.00 3.74 -5.91
CA VAL A 16 -1.68 5.00 -5.53
C VAL A 16 -0.78 6.20 -5.79
N CYS A 17 0.47 6.18 -5.31
CA CYS A 17 1.36 7.34 -5.37
C CYS A 17 2.68 7.12 -6.15
N GLY A 18 2.98 5.89 -6.57
CA GLY A 18 4.21 5.57 -7.30
C GLY A 18 5.48 5.39 -6.45
N ASP A 19 5.40 5.54 -5.12
CA ASP A 19 6.53 5.25 -4.22
C ASP A 19 6.79 3.74 -4.08
N ARG A 20 7.90 3.34 -3.46
CA ARG A 20 8.21 1.94 -3.16
C ARG A 20 7.09 1.35 -2.28
N ALA A 21 6.41 0.34 -2.82
CA ALA A 21 5.46 -0.44 -2.07
C ALA A 21 6.18 -1.47 -1.21
N LEU A 22 5.59 -1.75 -0.05
CA LEU A 22 6.10 -2.76 0.86
C LEU A 22 5.40 -4.11 0.68
N GLY A 23 4.24 -4.13 0.00
CA GLY A 23 3.47 -5.34 -0.23
C GLY A 23 2.03 -5.05 -0.64
N TYR A 24 1.19 -6.08 -0.53
CA TYR A 24 -0.25 -5.99 -0.75
C TYR A 24 -1.00 -5.56 0.52
N ASN A 25 -1.80 -4.52 0.43
CA ASN A 25 -2.71 -4.06 1.50
C ASN A 25 -4.08 -3.77 0.88
N PHE A 26 -5.17 -4.15 1.56
CA PHE A 26 -6.53 -3.88 1.09
C PHE A 26 -6.78 -4.29 -0.38
N ASN A 27 -6.21 -5.44 -0.77
CA ASN A 27 -6.27 -5.98 -2.13
C ASN A 27 -5.59 -5.12 -3.22
N ALA A 28 -4.67 -4.24 -2.85
CA ALA A 28 -3.87 -3.42 -3.77
C ALA A 28 -2.39 -3.37 -3.34
N VAL A 29 -1.47 -3.16 -4.28
CA VAL A 29 -0.05 -2.93 -3.97
C VAL A 29 0.14 -1.49 -3.51
N THR A 30 0.57 -1.28 -2.25
CA THR A 30 0.68 0.07 -1.67
C THR A 30 1.94 0.26 -0.81
N CYS A 31 2.38 1.51 -0.65
CA CYS A 31 3.36 1.91 0.36
C CYS A 31 2.71 2.08 1.75
N GLU A 32 3.52 2.23 2.79
CA GLU A 32 3.04 2.39 4.18
C GLU A 32 2.23 3.68 4.36
N SER A 33 2.62 4.75 3.67
CA SER A 33 1.92 6.05 3.73
C SER A 33 0.49 5.95 3.20
N CYS A 34 0.30 5.32 2.03
CA CYS A 34 -1.02 5.11 1.43
C CYS A 34 -1.88 4.15 2.26
N LYS A 35 -1.29 3.09 2.82
CA LYS A 35 -1.97 2.17 3.74
C LYS A 35 -2.47 2.89 5.00
N ALA A 36 -1.61 3.68 5.65
CA ALA A 36 -1.98 4.45 6.84
C ALA A 36 -3.04 5.51 6.54
N PHE A 37 -2.92 6.17 5.39
CA PHE A 37 -3.91 7.12 4.91
C PHE A 37 -5.28 6.47 4.70
N PHE A 38 -5.32 5.35 3.98
CA PHE A 38 -6.55 4.60 3.74
C PHE A 38 -7.21 4.22 5.07
N ARG A 39 -6.46 3.62 6.02
CA ARG A 39 -7.00 3.23 7.34
C ARG A 39 -7.60 4.41 8.12
N ARG A 40 -7.00 5.60 8.04
CA ARG A 40 -7.51 6.81 8.74
C ARG A 40 -8.78 7.38 8.13
N ASN A 41 -9.12 6.97 6.91
CA ASN A 41 -10.10 7.66 6.08
C ASN A 41 -11.19 6.74 5.51
N ALA A 42 -11.00 5.42 5.49
CA ALA A 42 -11.89 4.45 4.88
C ALA A 42 -13.35 4.51 5.39
N LEU A 43 -13.56 5.03 6.61
CA LEU A 43 -14.88 5.14 7.23
C LEU A 43 -15.40 6.58 7.33
N LYS A 44 -14.66 7.56 6.78
CA LYS A 44 -15.06 8.97 6.84
C LYS A 44 -15.85 9.32 5.58
N ASN A 45 -17.10 9.75 5.76
CA ASN A 45 -17.92 10.36 4.70
C ASN A 45 -17.46 11.80 4.40
N LYS A 46 -16.19 11.98 4.05
CA LYS A 46 -15.64 13.29 3.65
C LYS A 46 -14.91 13.12 2.32
N VAL A 47 -15.10 14.07 1.41
CA VAL A 47 -14.33 14.14 0.17
C VAL A 47 -12.87 14.36 0.55
N ILE A 48 -12.03 13.41 0.15
CA ILE A 48 -10.59 13.46 0.34
C ILE A 48 -10.00 13.72 -1.03
N ILE A 49 -9.31 14.85 -1.16
CA ILE A 49 -8.58 15.20 -2.37
C ILE A 49 -7.29 14.38 -2.32
N VAL A 50 -7.17 13.41 -3.23
CA VAL A 50 -5.96 12.65 -3.53
C VAL A 50 -5.26 13.25 -4.74
#